data_AF-W5SYI0-F1
#
_entry.id   AF-W5SYI0-F1
#
_cell.length_a   1.000
_cell.length_b   1.000
_cell.length_c   1.000
_cell.angle_alpha   90.00
_cell.angle_beta   90.00
_cell.angle_gamma   90.00
#
_symmetry.space_group_name_H-M   'P 1'
#
loop_
_entity.id
_entity.type
_entity.pdbx_description
1 polymer ?
#
loop_
_entity_poly.entity_id
_entity_poly.type
_entity_poly.pdbx_seq_one_letter_code
_entity_poly.pdbx_strand_id
1 'polypeptide(L)'
;MKRITFCALLMTLFLLLSCGSGQQAADAGKTGSEKGTGSLSEVIASSRQLFLDAFVSFGNLLKEAFGLTADTTKKAVGERLGKVGEAVKIAKDKLEELKGNEQFNLIKDKAESTINKAIDTLRKIVEGASKIKDATGSANGKVGGNVGDTEDAEKADAASVKG
;
A
#
# COMPACT_ATOMS: atom_id res chain seq x y z
N MET A 1 -3.53 5.04 22.74
CA MET A 1 -3.96 4.70 21.37
C MET A 1 -2.97 3.69 20.79
N LYS A 2 -3.38 2.44 20.59
CA LYS A 2 -2.49 1.35 20.15
C LYS A 2 -2.22 1.52 18.65
N ARG A 3 -0.97 1.81 18.27
CA ARG A 3 -0.52 1.82 16.88
C ARG A 3 -0.55 0.38 16.37
N ILE A 4 -1.59 0.02 15.62
CA ILE A 4 -1.62 -1.27 14.93
C ILE A 4 -0.59 -1.17 13.82
N THR A 5 0.54 -1.87 13.98
CA THR A 5 1.63 -1.89 13.01
C THR A 5 1.10 -2.43 11.68
N PHE A 6 1.49 -1.82 10.55
CA PHE A 6 1.08 -2.22 9.20
C PHE A 6 1.22 -3.74 8.95
N CYS A 7 2.30 -4.34 9.45
CA CYS A 7 2.51 -5.79 9.39
C CYS A 7 1.44 -6.59 10.16
N ALA A 8 0.94 -6.08 11.28
CA ALA A 8 -0.11 -6.73 12.06
C ALA A 8 -1.47 -6.69 11.33
N LEU A 9 -1.78 -5.60 10.63
CA LEU A 9 -2.96 -5.49 9.75
C LEU A 9 -2.88 -6.45 8.56
N LEU A 10 -1.70 -6.54 7.93
CA LEU A 10 -1.47 -7.42 6.80
C LEU A 10 -1.54 -8.90 7.23
N MET A 11 -0.92 -9.25 8.36
CA MET A 11 -1.00 -10.60 8.95
C MET A 11 -2.43 -10.99 9.35
N THR A 12 -3.23 -10.07 9.92
CA THR A 12 -4.63 -10.36 10.26
C THR A 12 -5.50 -10.56 9.03
N LEU A 13 -5.26 -9.81 7.94
CA LEU A 13 -5.95 -10.02 6.67
C LEU A 13 -5.67 -11.43 6.10
N PHE A 14 -4.41 -11.88 6.13
CA PHE A 14 -4.02 -13.22 5.70
C PHE A 14 -4.59 -14.34 6.57
N LEU A 15 -4.66 -14.13 7.89
CA LEU A 15 -5.23 -15.10 8.83
C LEU A 15 -6.76 -15.24 8.71
N LEU A 16 -7.48 -14.16 8.42
CA LEU A 16 -8.94 -14.21 8.19
C LEU A 16 -9.29 -14.92 6.88
N LEU A 17 -8.41 -14.85 5.88
CA LEU A 17 -8.56 -15.58 4.60
C LEU A 17 -8.14 -17.06 4.70
N SER A 18 -7.34 -17.45 5.70
CA SER A 18 -6.93 -18.84 5.92
C SER A 18 -7.80 -19.60 6.92
N CYS A 19 -8.51 -18.92 7.82
CA CYS A 19 -9.45 -19.53 8.77
C CYS A 19 -10.86 -19.77 8.18
N GLY A 20 -10.92 -20.16 6.90
CA GLY A 20 -12.16 -20.51 6.19
C GLY A 20 -12.31 -22.00 5.87
N SER A 21 -11.33 -22.84 6.21
CA SER A 21 -11.30 -24.25 5.78
C SER A 21 -10.94 -25.25 6.91
N GLY A 22 -11.23 -24.93 8.17
CA GLY A 22 -10.73 -25.71 9.31
C GLY A 22 -11.76 -26.36 10.25
N GLN A 23 -13.04 -26.02 10.18
CA GLN A 23 -14.04 -26.55 11.14
C GLN A 23 -15.31 -27.03 10.43
N GLN A 24 -15.20 -28.14 9.72
CA GLN A 24 -16.25 -29.15 9.70
C GLN A 24 -15.68 -30.48 9.20
N ALA A 25 -15.25 -31.32 10.14
CA ALA A 25 -15.06 -32.73 9.90
C ALA A 25 -15.20 -33.48 11.24
N ALA A 26 -16.45 -33.69 11.65
CA ALA A 26 -16.83 -34.84 12.44
C ALA A 26 -18.31 -35.15 12.14
N ASP A 27 -18.49 -36.17 11.32
CA ASP A 27 -19.70 -37.00 11.15
C ASP A 27 -20.95 -36.40 10.47
N ALA A 28 -21.15 -36.79 9.20
CA ALA A 28 -22.23 -37.71 8.80
C ALA A 28 -22.40 -37.65 7.27
N GLY A 29 -22.41 -38.82 6.64
CA GLY A 29 -22.29 -38.98 5.19
C GLY A 29 -23.55 -38.68 4.36
N LYS A 30 -23.27 -38.65 3.05
CA LYS A 30 -24.12 -38.99 1.90
C LYS A 30 -25.42 -38.19 1.65
N THR A 31 -25.52 -37.79 0.38
CA THR A 31 -26.69 -37.33 -0.40
C THR A 31 -27.02 -35.84 -0.35
N GLY A 32 -27.04 -35.21 -1.53
CA GLY A 32 -27.59 -33.87 -1.74
C GLY A 32 -26.75 -33.00 -2.68
N SER A 33 -27.28 -32.75 -3.87
CA SER A 33 -26.72 -31.89 -4.91
C SER A 33 -26.65 -30.40 -4.48
N GLU A 34 -25.77 -29.66 -5.16
CA GLU A 34 -25.90 -28.24 -5.55
C GLU A 34 -25.56 -27.08 -4.60
N LYS A 35 -24.64 -26.23 -5.10
CA LYS A 35 -24.36 -24.81 -4.74
C LYS A 35 -23.90 -24.52 -3.31
N GLY A 36 -22.59 -24.60 -3.04
CA GLY A 36 -22.05 -24.00 -1.82
C GLY A 36 -20.54 -23.74 -1.79
N THR A 37 -19.75 -24.53 -2.51
CA THR A 37 -18.27 -24.48 -2.44
C THR A 37 -17.62 -23.73 -3.60
N GLY A 38 -18.34 -23.49 -4.71
CA GLY A 38 -17.84 -22.71 -5.85
C GLY A 38 -17.65 -21.23 -5.52
N SER A 39 -18.57 -20.64 -4.75
CA SER A 39 -18.65 -19.19 -4.57
C SER A 39 -17.53 -18.59 -3.70
N LEU A 40 -17.21 -19.21 -2.55
CA LEU A 40 -16.14 -18.72 -1.66
C LEU A 40 -14.74 -19.03 -2.19
N SER A 41 -14.56 -20.21 -2.78
CA SER A 41 -13.29 -20.60 -3.41
C SER A 41 -12.92 -19.64 -4.55
N GLU A 42 -13.91 -19.22 -5.31
CA GLU A 42 -13.77 -18.27 -6.42
C GLU A 42 -13.47 -16.84 -5.92
N VAL A 43 -14.14 -16.37 -4.85
CA VAL A 43 -13.78 -15.11 -4.16
C VAL A 43 -12.33 -15.12 -3.68
N ILE A 44 -11.90 -16.24 -3.08
CA ILE A 44 -10.54 -16.38 -2.56
C ILE A 44 -9.53 -16.43 -3.70
N ALA A 45 -9.83 -17.13 -4.80
CA ALA A 45 -8.97 -17.20 -5.97
C ALA A 45 -8.83 -15.83 -6.66
N SER A 46 -9.94 -15.11 -6.88
CA SER A 46 -9.93 -13.78 -7.49
C SER A 46 -9.21 -12.76 -6.60
N SER A 47 -9.46 -12.80 -5.29
CA SER A 47 -8.79 -11.91 -4.32
C SER A 47 -7.29 -12.19 -4.20
N ARG A 48 -6.86 -13.47 -4.27
CA ARG A 48 -5.44 -13.83 -4.28
C ARG A 48 -4.72 -13.30 -5.51
N GLN A 49 -5.33 -13.44 -6.69
CA GLN A 49 -4.75 -12.91 -7.92
C GLN A 49 -4.62 -11.38 -7.84
N LEU A 50 -5.70 -10.70 -7.43
CA LEU A 50 -5.71 -9.24 -7.28
C LEU A 50 -4.63 -8.75 -6.29
N PHE A 51 -4.45 -9.47 -5.18
CA PHE A 51 -3.40 -9.19 -4.22
C PHE A 51 -2.00 -9.42 -4.80
N LEU A 52 -1.78 -10.54 -5.48
CA LEU A 52 -0.48 -10.88 -6.09
C LEU A 52 -0.09 -9.81 -7.12
N ASP A 53 -1.02 -9.41 -7.99
CA ASP A 53 -0.80 -8.40 -9.01
C ASP A 53 -0.45 -7.04 -8.38
N ALA A 54 -1.18 -6.65 -7.33
CA ALA A 54 -0.89 -5.44 -6.57
C ALA A 54 0.48 -5.50 -5.89
N PHE A 55 0.84 -6.63 -5.27
CA PHE A 55 2.11 -6.82 -4.58
C PHE A 55 3.31 -6.83 -5.54
N VAL A 56 3.19 -7.51 -6.68
CA VAL A 56 4.23 -7.53 -7.73
C VAL A 56 4.42 -6.13 -8.32
N SER A 57 3.33 -5.44 -8.66
CA SER A 57 3.39 -4.07 -9.20
C SER A 57 4.03 -3.09 -8.21
N PHE A 58 3.60 -3.17 -6.94
CA PHE A 58 4.18 -2.39 -5.85
C PHE A 58 5.67 -2.69 -5.68
N GLY A 59 6.05 -3.97 -5.67
CA GLY A 59 7.45 -4.40 -5.52
C GLY A 59 8.35 -3.92 -6.66
N ASN A 60 7.87 -3.93 -7.90
CA ASN A 60 8.64 -3.44 -9.06
C ASN A 60 8.91 -1.94 -8.96
N LEU A 61 7.89 -1.14 -8.62
CA LEU A 61 8.05 0.31 -8.46
C LEU A 61 8.92 0.69 -7.26
N LEU A 62 8.86 -0.08 -6.16
CA LEU A 62 9.71 0.13 -4.99
C LEU A 62 11.19 -0.18 -5.23
N LYS A 63 11.48 -1.23 -6.01
CA LYS A 63 12.85 -1.56 -6.39
C LYS A 63 13.52 -0.39 -7.14
N GLU A 64 12.75 0.34 -7.96
CA GLU A 64 13.24 1.51 -8.69
C GLU A 64 13.42 2.76 -7.81
N ALA A 65 12.83 2.80 -6.62
CA ALA A 65 12.82 3.99 -5.77
C ALA A 65 14.04 4.12 -4.83
N PHE A 66 14.73 3.02 -4.50
CA PHE A 66 15.81 3.03 -3.50
C PHE A 66 17.21 3.13 -4.12
N GLY A 67 18.03 4.07 -3.64
CA GLY A 67 19.45 4.22 -4.02
C GLY A 67 20.03 5.63 -3.81
N LEU A 68 20.23 6.07 -2.57
CA LEU A 68 20.83 7.38 -2.28
C LEU A 68 22.36 7.33 -2.45
N THR A 69 22.91 8.32 -3.12
CA THR A 69 24.36 8.56 -3.28
C THR A 69 24.70 9.96 -2.81
N ALA A 70 26.00 10.28 -2.67
CA ALA A 70 26.45 11.63 -2.30
C ALA A 70 26.00 12.70 -3.33
N ASP A 71 25.75 12.30 -4.57
CA ASP A 71 25.28 13.19 -5.64
C ASP A 71 23.76 13.32 -5.72
N THR A 72 23.01 12.62 -4.85
CA THR A 72 21.55 12.70 -4.89
C THR A 72 21.07 14.08 -4.41
N THR A 73 20.24 14.73 -5.23
CA THR A 73 19.61 16.01 -4.91
C THR A 73 18.38 15.82 -4.01
N LYS A 74 18.04 16.85 -3.22
CA LYS A 74 16.82 16.83 -2.38
C LYS A 74 15.56 16.66 -3.23
N LYS A 75 15.53 17.25 -4.43
CA LYS A 75 14.50 17.03 -5.45
C LYS A 75 14.39 15.55 -5.83
N ALA A 76 15.51 14.90 -6.16
CA ALA A 76 15.52 13.48 -6.51
C ALA A 76 15.00 12.59 -5.37
N VAL A 77 15.23 12.97 -4.11
CA VAL A 77 14.62 12.28 -2.95
C VAL A 77 13.09 12.38 -2.99
N GLY A 78 12.54 13.57 -3.22
CA GLY A 78 11.08 13.75 -3.33
C GLY A 78 10.49 13.04 -4.55
N GLU A 79 11.17 13.05 -5.69
CA GLU A 79 10.75 12.28 -6.87
C GLU A 79 10.66 10.78 -6.58
N ARG A 80 11.64 10.22 -5.86
CA ARG A 80 11.64 8.80 -5.44
C ARG A 80 10.53 8.49 -4.44
N LEU A 81 10.31 9.34 -3.44
CA LEU A 81 9.18 9.22 -2.52
C LEU A 81 7.85 9.33 -3.26
N GLY A 82 7.77 10.20 -4.28
CA GLY A 82 6.63 10.30 -5.20
C GLY A 82 6.34 8.97 -5.91
N LYS A 83 7.36 8.30 -6.45
CA LYS A 83 7.21 6.96 -7.05
C LYS A 83 6.71 5.92 -6.05
N VAL A 84 7.16 5.97 -4.79
CA VAL A 84 6.60 5.13 -3.71
C VAL A 84 5.11 5.45 -3.51
N GLY A 85 4.74 6.73 -3.50
CA GLY A 85 3.33 7.16 -3.46
C GLY A 85 2.51 6.61 -4.61
N GLU A 86 3.03 6.65 -5.84
CA GLU A 86 2.39 6.07 -7.04
C GLU A 86 2.20 4.55 -6.90
N ALA A 87 3.20 3.83 -6.38
CA ALA A 87 3.10 2.40 -6.10
C ALA A 87 2.01 2.08 -5.06
N VAL A 88 1.93 2.87 -4.00
CA VAL A 88 0.88 2.74 -2.96
C VAL A 88 -0.51 3.07 -3.52
N LYS A 89 -0.60 4.04 -4.44
CA LYS A 89 -1.85 4.38 -5.12
C LYS A 89 -2.39 3.19 -5.91
N ILE A 90 -1.53 2.44 -6.62
CA ILE A 90 -1.96 1.24 -7.35
C ILE A 90 -2.60 0.21 -6.41
N ALA A 91 -1.98 -0.05 -5.26
CA ALA A 91 -2.55 -0.96 -4.26
C ALA A 91 -3.88 -0.45 -3.70
N LYS A 92 -4.01 0.86 -3.50
CA LYS A 92 -5.27 1.50 -3.08
C LYS A 92 -6.37 1.29 -4.12
N ASP A 93 -6.08 1.61 -5.38
CA ASP A 93 -7.04 1.54 -6.49
C ASP A 93 -7.52 0.09 -6.69
N LYS A 94 -6.62 -0.90 -6.50
CA LYS A 94 -6.97 -2.33 -6.55
C LYS A 94 -7.87 -2.77 -5.39
N LEU A 95 -7.71 -2.21 -4.18
CA LEU A 95 -8.62 -2.46 -3.07
C LEU A 95 -9.99 -1.81 -3.27
N GLU A 96 -10.04 -0.65 -3.94
CA GLU A 96 -11.29 -0.02 -4.36
C GLU A 96 -12.01 -0.86 -5.42
N GLU A 97 -11.27 -1.41 -6.39
CA GLU A 97 -11.78 -2.34 -7.41
C GLU A 97 -12.36 -3.62 -6.77
N LEU A 98 -11.67 -4.19 -5.77
CA LEU A 98 -12.18 -5.35 -5.02
C LEU A 98 -13.56 -5.08 -4.40
N LYS A 99 -13.78 -3.88 -3.85
CA LYS A 99 -15.09 -3.51 -3.27
C LYS A 99 -16.20 -3.39 -4.30
N GLY A 100 -15.85 -3.07 -5.55
CA GLY A 100 -16.80 -2.98 -6.66
C GLY A 100 -17.21 -4.35 -7.24
N ASN A 101 -16.48 -5.42 -6.90
CA ASN A 101 -16.75 -6.76 -7.40
C ASN A 101 -17.99 -7.37 -6.71
N GLU A 102 -18.89 -7.99 -7.47
CA GLU A 102 -20.10 -8.65 -6.93
C GLU A 102 -19.77 -9.72 -5.88
N GLN A 103 -18.62 -10.40 -6.05
CA GLN A 103 -18.11 -11.42 -5.13
C GLN A 103 -17.78 -10.84 -3.75
N PHE A 104 -17.50 -9.54 -3.66
CA PHE A 104 -17.24 -8.88 -2.38
C PHE A 104 -18.45 -8.91 -1.44
N ASN A 105 -19.68 -8.96 -1.98
CA ASN A 105 -20.91 -9.04 -1.17
C ASN A 105 -20.92 -10.26 -0.23
N LEU A 106 -20.22 -11.34 -0.60
CA LEU A 106 -20.13 -12.57 0.19
C LEU A 106 -19.30 -12.40 1.47
N ILE A 107 -18.42 -11.39 1.52
CA ILE A 107 -17.54 -11.11 2.66
C ILE A 107 -17.73 -9.70 3.25
N LYS A 108 -18.62 -8.90 2.65
CA LYS A 108 -18.79 -7.47 2.94
C LYS A 108 -18.94 -7.18 4.44
N ASP A 109 -19.86 -7.87 5.11
CA ASP A 109 -20.17 -7.65 6.54
C ASP A 109 -18.95 -7.79 7.46
N LYS A 110 -17.97 -8.62 7.06
CA LYS A 110 -16.75 -8.88 7.84
C LYS A 110 -15.57 -8.04 7.35
N ALA A 111 -15.50 -7.74 6.06
CA ALA A 111 -14.32 -7.18 5.42
C ALA A 111 -14.39 -5.66 5.19
N GLU A 112 -15.59 -5.08 5.06
CA GLU A 112 -15.78 -3.70 4.62
C GLU A 112 -15.09 -2.67 5.53
N SER A 113 -15.26 -2.77 6.85
CA SER A 113 -14.63 -1.84 7.80
C SER A 113 -13.10 -1.88 7.71
N THR A 114 -12.53 -3.08 7.57
CA THR A 114 -11.08 -3.28 7.48
C THR A 114 -10.52 -2.75 6.17
N ILE A 115 -11.18 -3.03 5.05
CA ILE A 115 -10.76 -2.55 3.73
C ILE A 115 -10.89 -1.02 3.65
N ASN A 116 -11.95 -0.43 4.20
CA ASN A 116 -12.09 1.03 4.25
C ASN A 116 -10.96 1.70 5.05
N LYS A 117 -10.56 1.11 6.19
CA LYS A 117 -9.41 1.61 6.97
C LYS A 117 -8.08 1.46 6.23
N ALA A 118 -7.91 0.36 5.49
CA ALA A 118 -6.74 0.15 4.65
C ALA A 118 -6.68 1.21 3.54
N ILE A 119 -7.77 1.43 2.80
CA ILE A 119 -7.87 2.46 1.75
C ILE A 119 -7.56 3.85 2.32
N ASP A 120 -8.13 4.22 3.48
CA ASP A 120 -7.85 5.51 4.11
C ASP A 120 -6.37 5.68 4.50
N THR A 121 -5.75 4.59 4.98
CA THR A 121 -4.32 4.59 5.32
C THR A 121 -3.47 4.76 4.07
N LEU A 122 -3.76 4.01 3.00
CA LEU A 122 -3.05 4.11 1.72
C LEU A 122 -3.22 5.51 1.11
N ARG A 123 -4.43 6.08 1.16
CA ARG A 123 -4.71 7.46 0.74
C ARG A 123 -3.79 8.46 1.45
N LYS A 124 -3.67 8.38 2.78
CA LYS A 124 -2.80 9.28 3.56
C LYS A 124 -1.32 9.13 3.17
N ILE A 125 -0.87 7.92 2.85
CA ILE A 125 0.49 7.67 2.39
C ILE A 125 0.70 8.31 1.01
N VAL A 126 -0.24 8.13 0.07
CA VAL A 126 -0.19 8.76 -1.25
C VAL A 126 -0.13 10.28 -1.12
N GLU A 127 -1.01 10.87 -0.30
CA GLU A 127 -1.03 12.32 -0.05
C GLU A 127 0.27 12.83 0.57
N GLY A 128 0.82 12.12 1.56
CA GLY A 128 2.09 12.47 2.18
C GLY A 128 3.27 12.39 1.20
N ALA A 129 3.32 11.34 0.39
CA ALA A 129 4.35 11.18 -0.63
C ALA A 129 4.30 12.30 -1.70
N SER A 130 3.10 12.67 -2.16
CA SER A 130 2.91 13.79 -3.09
C SER A 130 3.33 15.12 -2.48
N LYS A 131 2.95 15.39 -1.22
CA LYS A 131 3.37 16.62 -0.53
C LYS A 131 4.88 16.76 -0.46
N ILE A 132 5.60 15.67 -0.13
CA ILE A 132 7.06 15.70 -0.08
C ILE A 132 7.65 15.91 -1.48
N LYS A 133 7.13 15.21 -2.50
CA LYS A 133 7.54 15.39 -3.90
C LYS A 133 7.41 16.85 -4.35
N ASP A 134 6.28 17.47 -4.04
CA ASP A 134 5.99 18.85 -4.41
C ASP A 134 6.86 19.84 -3.62
N ALA A 135 7.02 19.61 -2.31
CA ALA A 135 7.82 20.45 -1.42
C ALA A 135 9.31 20.46 -1.80
N THR A 136 9.86 19.38 -2.37
CA THR A 136 11.26 19.34 -2.80
C THR A 136 11.46 19.63 -4.30
N GLY A 137 10.40 19.96 -5.04
CA GLY A 137 10.43 20.10 -6.51
C GLY A 137 11.45 21.12 -7.04
N SER A 138 11.78 22.14 -6.25
CA SER A 138 12.79 23.17 -6.56
C SER A 138 14.15 22.94 -5.87
N ALA A 139 14.27 21.93 -5.01
CA ALA A 139 15.42 21.73 -4.15
C ALA A 139 16.56 20.98 -4.86
N ASN A 140 17.27 21.68 -5.75
CA ASN A 140 18.35 21.09 -6.58
C ASN A 140 19.64 20.78 -5.81
N GLY A 141 19.82 21.34 -4.60
CA GLY A 141 20.99 21.07 -3.78
C GLY A 141 21.11 19.59 -3.41
N LYS A 142 22.35 19.10 -3.34
CA LYS A 142 22.65 17.74 -2.86
C LYS A 142 22.16 17.54 -1.43
N VAL A 143 21.76 16.32 -1.12
CA VAL A 143 21.55 15.91 0.28
C VAL A 143 22.90 15.98 0.99
N GLY A 144 22.97 16.70 2.11
CA GLY A 144 24.22 16.92 2.83
C GLY A 144 25.25 17.78 2.07
N GLY A 145 24.83 18.54 1.05
CA GLY A 145 25.71 19.46 0.34
C GLY A 145 26.30 20.52 1.28
N ASN A 146 27.55 20.90 1.02
CA ASN A 146 28.23 22.02 1.66
C ASN A 146 28.40 23.17 0.66
N VAL A 147 28.65 24.35 1.19
CA VAL A 147 29.14 25.52 0.44
C VAL A 147 30.60 25.71 0.84
N GLY A 148 31.44 26.12 -0.11
CA GLY A 148 32.86 26.38 0.16
C GLY A 148 33.04 27.62 1.05
N ASP A 149 34.23 27.78 1.63
CA ASP A 149 34.52 28.87 2.59
C ASP A 149 34.36 30.29 2.00
N THR A 150 34.34 30.40 0.66
CA THR A 150 34.18 31.67 -0.08
C THR A 150 32.77 31.87 -0.64
N GLU A 151 31.86 30.92 -0.44
CA GLU A 151 30.48 30.96 -0.93
C GLU A 151 29.53 31.43 0.19
N ASP A 152 28.46 32.13 -0.19
CA ASP A 152 27.48 32.60 0.77
C ASP A 152 26.60 31.45 1.30
N ALA A 153 26.38 31.44 2.61
CA ALA A 153 25.43 30.53 3.22
C ALA A 153 23.99 30.94 2.90
N GLU A 154 23.25 30.06 2.25
CA GLU A 154 21.83 30.29 1.99
C GLU A 154 20.94 29.71 3.09
N LYS A 155 19.88 30.44 3.43
CA LYS A 155 18.83 29.93 4.31
C LYS A 155 18.05 28.84 3.58
N ALA A 156 17.73 27.77 4.30
CA ALA A 156 16.84 26.73 3.76
C ALA A 156 15.47 27.29 3.36
N ASP A 157 14.96 26.81 2.23
CA ASP A 157 13.61 27.14 1.76
C ASP A 157 12.57 26.67 2.79
N ALA A 158 11.86 27.64 3.39
CA ALA A 158 10.93 27.36 4.47
C ALA A 158 9.67 26.62 4.01
N ALA A 159 9.28 26.74 2.75
CA ALA A 159 8.15 25.99 2.20
C ALA A 159 8.54 24.51 2.02
N SER A 160 9.73 24.25 1.49
CA SER A 160 10.30 22.92 1.33
C SER A 160 10.49 22.19 2.67
N VAL A 161 10.95 22.90 3.70
CA VAL A 161 11.20 22.30 5.03
C VAL A 161 9.91 21.99 5.80
N LYS A 162 8.83 22.73 5.57
CA LYS A 162 7.56 22.58 6.31
C LYS A 162 6.51 21.74 5.58
N GLY A 163 6.63 21.60 4.27
CA GLY A 163 5.72 20.82 3.42
C GLY A 163 5.76 19.33 3.73
#